data_AF-A0A952FA80-F1
#
_entry.id   AF-A0A952FA80-F1
#
_cell.length_a   1.000
_cell.length_b   1.000
_cell.length_c   1.000
_cell.angle_alpha   90.00
_cell.angle_beta   90.00
_cell.angle_gamma   90.00
#
_symmetry.space_group_name_H-M   'P 1'
#
loop_
_entity.id
_entity.type
_entity.pdbx_description
1 polymer ?
#
loop_
_entity_poly.entity_id
_entity_poly.type
_entity_poly.pdbx_seq_one_letter_code
_entity_poly.pdbx_strand_id
1 'polypeptide(L)'
;MIYIRSQARGFTLIEMMITLVIAAVLAMVAVPGLTAYKRNAELTSAINTLLSAVNAARSEAMKRGMKAMVIPADGRSWNKGWIVFVDKNGDQAYSEANDITILTQGPLESYFTIATTGSASLSAPYILFDSSGYSKLTNGGFSALTLSVRRNDLSGSAIYEQTRRLVIAKTGRARTCKPAAANDPACLSNGTQ
;
A
#
# COMPACT_ATOMS: atom_id res chain seq x y z
N MET A 1 49.16 -24.48 -46.36
CA MET A 1 48.56 -23.86 -45.17
C MET A 1 47.70 -22.69 -45.65
N ILE A 2 46.38 -22.88 -45.71
CA ILE A 2 45.44 -21.88 -46.25
C ILE A 2 44.95 -21.03 -45.08
N TYR A 3 45.29 -19.74 -45.06
CA TYR A 3 44.73 -18.79 -44.10
C TYR A 3 43.34 -18.35 -44.57
N ILE A 4 42.29 -18.84 -43.90
CA ILE A 4 40.93 -18.31 -44.05
C ILE A 4 40.92 -16.93 -43.37
N ARG A 5 41.06 -15.86 -44.16
CA ARG A 5 40.82 -14.50 -43.66
C ARG A 5 39.31 -14.30 -43.47
N SER A 6 38.86 -14.26 -42.21
CA SER A 6 37.52 -13.76 -41.89
C SER A 6 37.47 -12.25 -42.17
N GLN A 7 36.84 -11.86 -43.28
CA GLN A 7 36.47 -10.47 -43.52
C GLN A 7 35.45 -10.06 -42.46
N ALA A 8 35.88 -9.34 -41.44
CA ALA A 8 34.96 -8.68 -40.51
C ALA A 8 34.19 -7.61 -41.30
N ARG A 9 32.93 -7.91 -41.68
CA ARG A 9 32.05 -6.95 -42.33
C ARG A 9 31.71 -5.86 -41.31
N GLY A 10 32.26 -4.66 -41.48
CA GLY A 10 31.90 -3.48 -40.69
C GLY A 10 30.55 -2.90 -41.14
N PHE A 11 29.79 -2.36 -40.19
CA PHE A 11 28.55 -1.64 -40.46
C PHE A 11 28.83 -0.30 -41.17
N THR A 12 27.98 0.08 -42.12
CA THR A 12 28.11 1.39 -42.78
C THR A 12 27.60 2.51 -41.89
N LEU A 13 28.10 3.74 -42.08
CA LEU A 13 27.66 4.91 -41.30
C LEU A 13 26.15 5.14 -41.43
N ILE A 14 25.60 4.94 -42.64
CA ILE A 14 24.16 5.04 -42.89
C ILE A 14 23.35 3.96 -42.17
N GLU A 15 23.88 2.74 -42.05
CA GLU A 15 23.23 1.65 -41.33
C GLU A 15 23.19 1.91 -39.82
N MET A 16 24.26 2.49 -39.27
CA MET A 16 24.26 2.96 -37.88
C MET A 16 23.27 4.12 -37.66
N MET A 17 23.12 5.04 -38.61
CA MET A 17 22.11 6.11 -38.51
C MET A 17 20.68 5.53 -38.54
N ILE A 18 20.40 4.59 -39.45
CA ILE A 18 19.08 3.96 -39.55
C ILE A 18 18.75 3.15 -38.29
N THR A 19 19.71 2.37 -37.77
CA THR A 19 19.49 1.60 -36.53
C THR A 19 19.24 2.49 -35.33
N LEU A 20 19.95 3.61 -35.19
CA LEU A 20 19.69 4.60 -34.13
C LEU A 20 18.31 5.26 -34.27
N VAL A 21 17.89 5.60 -35.48
CA VAL A 21 16.56 6.15 -35.74
C VAL A 21 15.47 5.14 -35.34
N ILE A 22 15.60 3.88 -35.76
CA ILE A 22 14.64 2.82 -35.39
C ILE A 22 14.63 2.61 -33.88
N ALA A 23 15.80 2.54 -33.24
CA ALA A 23 15.92 2.41 -31.79
C ALA A 23 15.26 3.58 -31.03
N ALA A 24 15.42 4.81 -31.52
CA ALA A 24 14.79 5.99 -30.93
C ALA A 24 13.25 5.93 -31.05
N VAL A 25 12.72 5.55 -32.21
CA VAL A 25 11.27 5.37 -32.41
C VAL A 25 10.71 4.29 -31.48
N LEU A 26 11.40 3.15 -31.36
CA LEU A 26 10.98 2.07 -30.46
C LEU A 26 11.01 2.50 -28.99
N ALA A 27 12.04 3.25 -28.57
CA ALA A 27 12.13 3.78 -27.22
C ALA A 27 10.96 4.72 -26.87
N MET A 28 10.56 5.60 -27.80
CA MET A 28 9.42 6.52 -27.61
C MET A 28 8.10 5.77 -27.37
N VAL A 29 7.90 4.63 -28.02
CA VAL A 29 6.69 3.81 -27.83
C VAL A 29 6.73 2.99 -26.53
N ALA A 30 7.91 2.52 -26.12
CA ALA A 30 8.07 1.66 -24.95
C ALA A 30 7.96 2.40 -23.59
N VAL A 31 8.49 3.63 -23.50
CA VAL A 31 8.55 4.41 -22.25
C VAL A 31 7.19 4.67 -21.59
N PRO A 32 6.10 5.09 -22.28
CA PRO A 32 4.82 5.37 -21.61
C PRO A 32 4.25 4.15 -20.88
N GLY A 33 4.37 2.94 -21.45
CA GLY A 33 3.93 1.70 -20.82
C GLY A 33 4.66 1.38 -19.51
N LEU A 34 5.96 1.70 -19.45
CA LEU A 34 6.78 1.49 -18.24
C LEU A 34 6.31 2.35 -17.06
N THR A 35 5.88 3.59 -17.31
CA THR A 35 5.38 4.48 -16.24
C THR A 35 4.09 3.96 -15.62
N ALA A 36 3.15 3.46 -16.43
CA ALA A 36 1.91 2.88 -15.95
C ALA A 36 2.17 1.57 -15.18
N TYR A 37 3.10 0.75 -15.65
CA TYR A 37 3.51 -0.47 -14.95
C TYR A 37 4.12 -0.16 -13.58
N LYS A 38 5.06 0.80 -13.52
CA LYS A 38 5.70 1.23 -12.27
C LYS A 38 4.67 1.70 -11.24
N ARG A 39 3.74 2.57 -11.64
CA ARG A 39 2.69 3.09 -10.74
C ARG A 39 1.77 1.98 -10.21
N ASN A 40 1.45 0.98 -11.02
CA ASN A 40 0.67 -0.19 -10.57
C ASN A 40 1.45 -1.04 -9.56
N ALA A 41 2.76 -1.21 -9.76
CA ALA A 41 3.63 -1.89 -8.82
C ALA A 41 3.73 -1.13 -7.48
N GLU A 42 3.86 0.21 -7.53
CA GLU A 42 3.86 1.07 -6.34
C GLU A 42 2.53 1.01 -5.59
N LEU A 43 1.38 1.02 -6.29
CA LEU A 43 0.06 0.83 -5.67
C LEU A 43 -0.07 -0.52 -4.96
N THR A 44 0.43 -1.58 -5.60
CA THR A 44 0.40 -2.94 -5.04
C THR A 44 1.35 -3.04 -3.83
N SER A 45 2.51 -2.41 -3.89
CA SER A 45 3.43 -2.31 -2.76
C SER A 45 2.79 -1.57 -1.59
N ALA A 46 2.21 -0.39 -1.83
CA ALA A 46 1.57 0.43 -0.81
C ALA A 46 0.44 -0.28 -0.06
N ILE A 47 -0.40 -1.06 -0.76
CA ILE A 47 -1.45 -1.83 -0.08
C ILE A 47 -0.89 -3.03 0.68
N ASN A 48 0.17 -3.67 0.18
CA ASN A 48 0.82 -4.80 0.84
C ASN A 48 1.57 -4.37 2.10
N THR A 49 2.19 -3.18 2.11
CA THR A 49 2.82 -2.63 3.32
C THR A 49 1.77 -2.31 4.39
N LEU A 50 0.60 -1.77 4.02
CA LEU A 50 -0.53 -1.61 4.95
C LEU A 50 -1.05 -2.95 5.48
N LEU A 51 -1.25 -3.94 4.60
CA LEU A 51 -1.67 -5.28 5.01
C LEU A 51 -0.67 -5.90 6.00
N SER A 52 0.62 -5.78 5.70
CA SER A 52 1.70 -6.25 6.56
C SER A 52 1.68 -5.56 7.92
N ALA A 53 1.54 -4.23 7.95
CA ALA A 53 1.45 -3.45 9.19
C ALA A 53 0.26 -3.88 10.06
N VAL A 54 -0.91 -4.06 9.46
CA VAL A 54 -2.11 -4.52 10.16
C VAL A 54 -1.97 -5.95 10.70
N ASN A 55 -1.41 -6.85 9.89
CA ASN A 55 -1.15 -8.23 10.34
C ASN A 55 -0.08 -8.28 11.43
N ALA A 56 0.94 -7.43 11.36
CA ALA A 56 1.96 -7.30 12.39
C ALA A 56 1.34 -6.80 13.70
N ALA A 57 0.53 -5.75 13.65
CA ALA A 57 -0.20 -5.24 14.83
C ALA A 57 -1.04 -6.35 15.47
N ARG A 58 -1.90 -7.00 14.68
CA ARG A 58 -2.74 -8.10 15.18
C ARG A 58 -1.91 -9.22 15.82
N SER A 59 -0.84 -9.64 15.14
CA SER A 59 0.01 -10.73 15.61
C SER A 59 0.74 -10.35 16.90
N GLU A 60 1.25 -9.12 17.01
CA GLU A 60 1.92 -8.66 18.22
C GLU A 60 0.95 -8.49 19.39
N ALA A 61 -0.29 -8.04 19.13
CA ALA A 61 -1.34 -8.01 20.15
C ALA A 61 -1.60 -9.41 20.74
N MET A 62 -1.78 -10.40 19.86
CA MET A 62 -2.02 -11.79 20.26
C MET A 62 -0.81 -12.44 20.94
N LYS A 63 0.40 -12.26 20.39
CA LYS A 63 1.63 -12.85 20.96
C LYS A 63 1.94 -12.32 22.35
N ARG A 64 1.66 -11.04 22.60
CA ARG A 64 2.02 -10.37 23.86
C ARG A 64 0.87 -10.30 24.85
N GLY A 65 -0.35 -10.67 24.45
CA GLY A 65 -1.53 -10.53 25.28
C GLY A 65 -1.87 -9.08 25.62
N MET A 66 -1.49 -8.13 24.76
CA MET A 66 -1.65 -6.69 24.95
C MET A 66 -2.38 -6.05 23.76
N LYS A 67 -2.80 -4.79 23.89
CA LYS A 67 -3.34 -4.05 22.75
C LYS A 67 -2.21 -3.63 21.82
N ALA A 68 -2.44 -3.74 20.51
CA ALA A 68 -1.54 -3.16 19.51
C ALA A 68 -2.33 -2.28 18.56
N MET A 69 -1.69 -1.21 18.11
CA MET A 69 -2.33 -0.18 17.30
C MET A 69 -1.52 0.12 16.05
N VAL A 70 -2.25 0.56 15.02
CA VAL A 70 -1.68 1.22 13.85
C VAL A 70 -2.25 2.64 13.81
N ILE A 71 -1.38 3.63 13.73
CA ILE A 71 -1.74 5.05 13.65
C ILE A 71 -0.98 5.72 12.51
N PRO A 72 -1.45 6.86 11.96
CA PRO A 72 -0.61 7.67 11.09
C PRO A 72 0.63 8.17 11.82
N ALA A 73 1.75 8.25 11.11
CA ALA A 73 3.02 8.69 11.70
C ALA A 73 2.98 10.14 12.20
N ASP A 74 2.15 10.99 11.60
CA ASP A 74 1.90 12.38 12.04
C ASP A 74 0.68 12.53 12.96
N GLY A 75 0.06 11.41 13.35
CA GLY A 75 -1.16 11.34 14.16
C GLY A 75 -2.45 11.74 13.45
N ARG A 76 -2.43 12.05 12.14
CA ARG A 76 -3.59 12.61 11.42
C ARG A 76 -3.84 11.99 10.06
N SER A 77 -2.80 11.84 9.24
CA SER A 77 -2.94 11.53 7.82
C SER A 77 -2.19 10.25 7.45
N TRP A 78 -2.93 9.21 7.05
CA TRP A 78 -2.36 7.96 6.54
C TRP A 78 -1.41 8.15 5.35
N ASN A 79 -1.55 9.25 4.62
CA ASN A 79 -0.65 9.63 3.53
C ASN A 79 0.79 9.95 3.99
N LYS A 80 0.98 10.31 5.27
CA LYS A 80 2.29 10.61 5.86
C LYS A 80 3.02 9.38 6.38
N GLY A 81 2.47 8.20 6.14
CA GLY A 81 2.98 6.94 6.66
C GLY A 81 2.27 6.55 7.94
N TRP A 82 2.72 5.46 8.56
CA TRP A 82 2.06 4.89 9.74
C TRP A 82 3.07 4.19 10.64
N ILE A 83 2.69 4.08 11.91
CA ILE A 83 3.46 3.42 12.95
C ILE A 83 2.61 2.29 13.51
N VAL A 84 3.25 1.14 13.71
CA VAL A 84 2.69 -0.01 14.41
C VAL A 84 3.38 -0.12 15.76
N PHE A 85 2.60 -0.17 16.83
CA PHE A 85 3.13 -0.30 18.18
C PHE A 85 2.25 -1.16 19.07
N VAL A 86 2.85 -1.64 20.16
CA VAL A 86 2.15 -2.31 21.25
C VAL A 86 2.04 -1.34 22.40
N ASP A 87 0.80 -1.05 22.81
CA ASP A 87 0.42 -0.12 23.86
C ASP A 87 0.68 -0.76 25.22
N LYS A 88 1.81 -0.43 25.84
CA LYS A 88 2.26 -1.06 27.09
C LYS A 88 1.66 -0.43 28.33
N ASN A 89 1.44 0.87 28.29
CA ASN A 89 0.92 1.64 29.43
C ASN A 89 -0.61 1.79 29.39
N GLY A 90 -1.26 1.40 28.30
CA GLY A 90 -2.71 1.35 28.16
C GLY A 90 -3.36 2.71 27.85
N ASP A 91 -2.56 3.72 27.51
CA ASP A 91 -3.04 5.08 27.27
C ASP A 91 -3.56 5.30 25.84
N GLN A 92 -3.39 4.30 24.95
CA GLN A 92 -3.82 4.30 23.56
C GLN A 92 -3.21 5.44 22.73
N ALA A 93 -2.04 5.92 23.15
CA ALA A 93 -1.26 6.93 22.47
C ALA A 93 0.17 6.41 22.26
N TYR A 94 0.74 6.69 21.10
CA TYR A 94 2.11 6.24 20.83
C TYR A 94 3.14 7.10 21.56
N SER A 95 4.03 6.46 22.30
CA SER A 95 5.24 7.07 22.83
C SER A 95 6.42 6.12 22.72
N GLU A 96 7.51 6.56 22.08
CA GLU A 96 8.76 5.77 21.95
C GLU A 96 9.34 5.35 23.30
N ALA A 97 9.11 6.12 24.37
CA ALA A 97 9.62 5.82 25.70
C ALA A 97 8.81 4.75 26.43
N ASN A 98 7.51 4.67 26.16
CA ASN A 98 6.59 3.83 26.93
C ASN A 98 6.20 2.55 26.18
N ASP A 99 6.15 2.60 24.85
CA ASP A 99 5.62 1.54 23.98
C ASP A 99 6.69 0.74 23.24
N ILE A 100 6.25 -0.33 22.58
CA ILE A 100 7.10 -1.12 21.70
C ILE A 100 6.76 -0.79 20.26
N THR A 101 7.66 -0.08 19.58
CA THR A 101 7.55 0.15 18.14
C THR A 101 7.88 -1.13 17.38
N ILE A 102 6.94 -1.59 16.55
CA ILE A 102 7.07 -2.80 15.74
C ILE A 102 7.52 -2.46 14.33
N LEU A 103 6.91 -1.44 13.73
CA LEU A 103 7.19 -1.02 12.36
C LEU A 103 6.87 0.46 12.19
N THR A 104 7.72 1.16 11.45
CA THR A 104 7.47 2.52 10.99
C THR A 104 7.57 2.54 9.47
N GLN A 105 6.53 3.05 8.82
CA GLN A 105 6.47 3.22 7.37
C GLN A 105 6.47 4.70 7.02
N GLY A 106 7.29 5.08 6.05
CA GLY A 106 7.36 6.44 5.52
C GLY A 106 6.13 6.82 4.66
N PRO A 107 6.06 8.08 4.22
CA PRO A 107 4.97 8.58 3.41
C PRO A 107 4.85 7.84 2.07
N LEU A 108 3.63 7.81 1.53
CA LEU A 108 3.40 7.36 0.17
C LEU A 108 3.81 8.43 -0.84
N GLU A 109 4.01 8.02 -2.09
CA GLU A 109 4.18 8.92 -3.21
C GLU A 109 3.00 9.91 -3.33
N SER A 110 3.31 11.15 -3.75
CA SER A 110 2.37 12.29 -3.71
C SER A 110 1.14 12.12 -4.59
N TYR A 111 1.20 11.24 -5.59
CA TYR A 111 0.08 10.94 -6.49
C TYR A 111 -0.86 9.83 -5.96
N PHE A 112 -0.62 9.32 -4.74
CA PHE A 112 -1.55 8.45 -4.03
C PHE A 112 -2.29 9.20 -2.91
N THR A 113 -3.51 8.77 -2.62
CA THR A 113 -4.28 9.19 -1.45
C THR A 113 -4.91 7.97 -0.78
N ILE A 114 -5.01 8.03 0.54
CA ILE A 114 -5.69 7.00 1.32
C ILE A 114 -7.03 7.56 1.78
N ALA A 115 -8.12 6.95 1.33
CA ALA A 115 -9.45 7.18 1.88
C ALA A 115 -9.75 6.12 2.95
N THR A 116 -10.40 6.49 4.04
CA THR A 116 -10.65 5.59 5.15
C THR A 116 -12.11 5.61 5.60
N THR A 117 -12.51 4.59 6.37
CA THR A 117 -13.79 4.52 7.07
C THR A 117 -13.59 4.13 8.54
N GLY A 118 -14.63 4.28 9.36
CA GLY A 118 -14.62 3.85 10.76
C GLY A 118 -13.62 4.61 11.62
N SER A 119 -12.92 3.90 12.51
CA SER A 119 -11.90 4.51 13.38
C SER A 119 -10.72 5.11 12.61
N ALA A 120 -10.44 4.62 11.39
CA ALA A 120 -9.36 5.14 10.56
C ALA A 120 -9.72 6.46 9.83
N SER A 121 -10.98 6.93 9.91
CA SER A 121 -11.42 8.22 9.33
C SER A 121 -11.66 9.32 10.38
N LEU A 122 -11.33 9.07 11.65
CA LEU A 122 -11.43 10.06 12.71
C LEU A 122 -10.35 11.15 12.57
N SER A 123 -10.49 12.24 13.33
CA SER A 123 -9.48 13.32 13.38
C SER A 123 -8.13 12.86 13.95
N ALA A 124 -8.18 11.92 14.90
CA ALA A 124 -7.04 11.14 15.39
C ALA A 124 -7.29 9.67 15.03
N PRO A 125 -6.97 9.25 13.79
CA PRO A 125 -7.40 7.96 13.27
C PRO A 125 -6.49 6.83 13.76
N TYR A 126 -7.09 5.64 13.93
CA TYR A 126 -6.39 4.46 14.42
C TYR A 126 -7.02 3.15 13.96
N ILE A 127 -6.24 2.08 14.10
CA ILE A 127 -6.65 0.69 14.01
C ILE A 127 -6.17 0.03 15.30
N LEU A 128 -7.06 -0.60 16.07
CA LEU A 128 -6.72 -1.22 17.34
C LEU A 128 -7.07 -2.70 17.33
N PHE A 129 -6.13 -3.53 17.76
CA PHE A 129 -6.34 -4.94 18.03
C PHE A 129 -6.21 -5.23 19.53
N ASP A 130 -7.12 -6.03 20.07
CA ASP A 130 -6.98 -6.57 21.42
C ASP A 130 -6.12 -7.84 21.45
N SER A 131 -5.89 -8.38 22.65
CA SER A 131 -5.10 -9.59 22.89
C SER A 131 -5.67 -10.85 22.24
N SER A 132 -6.94 -10.84 21.82
CA SER A 132 -7.58 -11.94 21.08
C SER A 132 -7.52 -11.71 19.56
N GLY A 133 -6.96 -10.60 19.11
CA GLY A 133 -6.81 -10.22 17.71
C GLY A 133 -8.08 -9.67 17.09
N TYR A 134 -9.11 -9.33 17.87
CA TYR A 134 -10.30 -8.65 17.37
C TYR A 134 -9.99 -7.18 17.09
N SER A 135 -10.60 -6.64 16.03
CA SER A 135 -10.52 -5.21 15.75
C SER A 135 -11.50 -4.46 16.64
N LYS A 136 -11.00 -3.46 17.36
CA LYS A 136 -11.72 -2.77 18.41
C LYS A 136 -11.70 -1.24 18.24
N LEU A 137 -12.70 -0.60 18.82
CA LEU A 137 -12.70 0.81 19.13
C LEU A 137 -12.04 1.03 20.50
N THR A 138 -11.59 2.25 20.77
CA THR A 138 -11.00 2.64 22.07
C THR A 138 -11.94 2.38 23.26
N ASN A 139 -13.26 2.42 23.03
CA ASN A 139 -14.29 2.11 24.03
C ASN A 139 -14.57 0.60 24.21
N GLY A 140 -13.81 -0.29 23.54
CA GLY A 140 -13.96 -1.75 23.62
C GLY A 140 -14.99 -2.36 22.67
N GLY A 141 -15.76 -1.55 21.94
CA GLY A 141 -16.67 -2.01 20.89
C GLY A 141 -15.91 -2.63 19.70
N PHE A 142 -16.56 -3.49 18.92
CA PHE A 142 -15.94 -4.06 17.72
C PHE A 142 -15.96 -3.08 16.55
N SER A 143 -14.85 -2.97 15.82
CA SER A 143 -14.72 -2.07 14.68
C SER A 143 -14.46 -2.85 13.40
N ALA A 144 -15.18 -2.49 12.33
CA ALA A 144 -14.83 -2.87 10.96
C ALA A 144 -14.48 -1.61 10.19
N LEU A 145 -13.44 -1.65 9.37
CA LEU A 145 -12.96 -0.49 8.65
C LEU A 145 -12.33 -0.87 7.32
N THR A 146 -12.21 0.11 6.43
CA THR A 146 -11.59 -0.04 5.12
C THR A 146 -10.64 1.11 4.85
N LEU A 147 -9.44 0.82 4.34
CA LEU A 147 -8.50 1.79 3.81
C LEU A 147 -8.41 1.60 2.30
N SER A 148 -8.57 2.67 1.53
CA SER A 148 -8.55 2.67 0.06
C SER A 148 -7.38 3.50 -0.42
N VAL A 149 -6.32 2.84 -0.91
CA VAL A 149 -5.22 3.50 -1.61
C VAL A 149 -5.66 3.70 -3.06
N ARG A 150 -5.70 4.95 -3.51
CA ARG A 150 -6.09 5.31 -4.87
C ARG A 150 -5.17 6.38 -5.43
N ARG A 151 -5.02 6.38 -6.75
CA ARG A 151 -4.39 7.50 -7.44
C ARG A 151 -5.27 8.75 -7.38
N ASN A 152 -4.65 9.92 -7.22
CA ASN A 152 -5.34 11.21 -7.17
C ASN A 152 -5.31 11.97 -8.51
N ASP A 153 -4.57 11.47 -9.49
CA ASP A 153 -4.43 12.02 -10.85
C ASP A 153 -5.37 11.37 -11.87
N LEU A 154 -6.31 10.52 -11.41
CA LEU A 154 -7.31 9.85 -12.23
C LEU A 154 -8.72 10.22 -11.77
N SER A 155 -9.65 10.25 -12.72
CA SER A 155 -11.05 10.57 -12.49
C SER A 155 -11.97 9.55 -13.18
N GLY A 156 -13.27 9.61 -12.85
CA GLY A 156 -14.27 8.71 -13.42
C GLY A 156 -14.08 7.25 -13.00
N SER A 157 -14.53 6.32 -13.84
CA SER A 157 -14.46 4.88 -13.56
C SER A 157 -13.03 4.31 -13.59
N ALA A 158 -12.09 4.98 -14.26
CA ALA A 158 -10.70 4.55 -14.34
C ALA A 158 -9.99 4.54 -12.97
N ILE A 159 -10.51 5.27 -11.98
CA ILE A 159 -9.94 5.29 -10.63
C ILE A 159 -10.04 3.91 -9.96
N TYR A 160 -11.09 3.13 -10.23
CA TYR A 160 -11.33 1.85 -9.57
C TYR A 160 -10.34 0.77 -10.03
N GLU A 161 -9.93 0.83 -11.30
CA GLU A 161 -8.84 0.01 -11.84
C GLU A 161 -7.52 0.23 -11.08
N GLN A 162 -7.32 1.46 -10.64
CA GLN A 162 -6.12 1.98 -9.96
C GLN A 162 -6.36 2.25 -8.47
N THR A 163 -7.31 1.52 -7.88
CA THR A 163 -7.57 1.50 -6.45
C THR A 163 -7.27 0.12 -5.88
N ARG A 164 -6.72 0.08 -4.68
CA ARG A 164 -6.64 -1.13 -3.85
C ARG A 164 -7.21 -0.81 -2.48
N ARG A 165 -8.01 -1.72 -1.95
CA ARG A 165 -8.61 -1.60 -0.62
C ARG A 165 -8.05 -2.64 0.31
N LEU A 166 -7.84 -2.24 1.55
CA LEU A 166 -7.58 -3.10 2.69
C LEU A 166 -8.84 -3.09 3.54
N VAL A 167 -9.48 -4.24 3.65
CA VAL A 167 -10.71 -4.42 4.42
C VAL A 167 -10.35 -5.16 5.70
N ILE A 168 -10.75 -4.60 6.84
CA ILE A 168 -10.54 -5.18 8.16
C ILE A 168 -11.91 -5.48 8.78
N ALA A 169 -12.13 -6.75 9.06
CA ALA A 169 -13.34 -7.25 9.68
C ALA A 169 -13.35 -7.03 11.20
N LYS A 170 -14.50 -7.17 11.86
CA LYS A 170 -14.61 -7.09 13.33
C LYS A 170 -13.79 -8.19 14.01
N THR A 171 -13.71 -9.36 13.37
CA THR A 171 -12.83 -10.48 13.73
C THR A 171 -11.34 -10.14 13.63
N GLY A 172 -11.01 -8.93 13.17
CA GLY A 172 -9.68 -8.41 12.93
C GLY A 172 -9.01 -8.92 11.66
N ARG A 173 -9.72 -9.74 10.86
CA ARG A 173 -9.13 -10.35 9.67
C ARG A 173 -8.96 -9.27 8.61
N ALA A 174 -7.74 -9.15 8.09
CA ALA A 174 -7.40 -8.19 7.05
C ALA A 174 -7.31 -8.89 5.69
N ARG A 175 -7.84 -8.26 4.64
CA ARG A 175 -7.71 -8.72 3.25
C ARG A 175 -7.60 -7.55 2.29
N THR A 176 -6.88 -7.76 1.19
CA THR A 176 -6.85 -6.82 0.08
C THR A 176 -7.94 -7.13 -0.93
N CYS A 177 -8.44 -6.11 -1.62
CA CYS A 177 -9.32 -6.29 -2.77
C CYS A 177 -9.18 -5.13 -3.77
N LYS A 178 -9.56 -5.38 -5.02
CA LYS A 178 -9.66 -4.35 -6.06
C LYS A 178 -11.15 -4.08 -6.30
N PRO A 179 -11.65 -2.85 -6.03
CA PRO A 179 -13.06 -2.55 -6.21
C PRO A 179 -13.39 -2.37 -7.70
N ALA A 180 -14.57 -2.83 -8.11
CA ALA A 180 -15.14 -2.54 -9.43
C ALA A 180 -15.84 -1.16 -9.49
N ALA A 181 -16.28 -0.64 -8.34
CA ALA A 181 -16.97 0.63 -8.20
C ALA A 181 -16.77 1.23 -6.79
N ALA A 182 -17.22 2.48 -6.58
CA ALA A 182 -17.10 3.14 -5.28
C ALA A 182 -17.70 2.32 -4.13
N ASN A 183 -18.89 1.76 -4.33
CA ASN A 183 -19.61 1.03 -3.28
C ASN A 183 -19.62 -0.48 -3.52
N ASP A 184 -18.56 -1.02 -4.12
CA ASP A 184 -18.45 -2.46 -4.38
C ASP A 184 -18.56 -3.28 -3.07
N PRO A 185 -19.65 -4.06 -2.87
CA PRO A 185 -19.92 -4.76 -1.62
C PRO A 185 -18.93 -5.89 -1.34
N ALA A 186 -18.27 -6.45 -2.38
CA ALA A 186 -17.22 -7.44 -2.20
C ALA A 186 -15.95 -6.82 -1.59
N CYS A 187 -15.87 -5.48 -1.60
CA CYS A 187 -14.72 -4.69 -1.21
C CYS A 187 -14.97 -3.75 -0.02
N LEU A 188 -16.04 -3.99 0.73
CA LEU A 188 -16.40 -3.24 1.93
C LEU A 188 -16.31 -4.12 3.17
N SER A 189 -16.07 -3.48 4.31
CA SER A 189 -16.13 -4.11 5.63
C SER A 189 -17.60 -4.32 6.04
N ASN A 190 -18.25 -5.35 5.51
CA ASN A 190 -19.56 -5.76 5.99
C ASN A 190 -19.41 -6.44 7.35
N GLY A 191 -20.19 -6.00 8.35
CA GLY A 191 -20.04 -6.38 9.76
C GLY A 191 -20.32 -7.85 10.11
N THR A 192 -20.34 -8.75 9.13
CA THR A 192 -20.71 -10.18 9.23
C THR A 192 -19.56 -11.16 8.93
N GLN A 193 -18.32 -10.69 8.82
CA GLN A 193 -17.11 -11.53 8.69
C GLN A 193 -16.15 -11.37 9.87
#